data_AF-A0A151I8M3-F1
#
_entry.id   AF-A0A151I8M3-F1
#
_cell.length_a   1.000
_cell.length_b   1.000
_cell.length_c   1.000
_cell.angle_alpha   90.00
_cell.angle_beta   90.00
_cell.angle_gamma   90.00
#
_symmetry.space_group_name_H-M   'P 1'
#
loop_
_entity.id
_entity.type
_entity.pdbx_description
1 polymer ?
#
loop_
_entity_poly.entity_id
_entity_poly.type
_entity_poly.pdbx_seq_one_letter_code
_entity_poly.pdbx_strand_id
1 'polypeptide(L)'
;MLFDKQRLRHCILFAFQLKKNAAEAQEMICSALGENSVSYSTCKKHIPHVLTPKNKEFGFNMLLRLKKDDFLHKILTCDEKWVLYNNPQTRKS
;
A
#
# COMPACT_ATOMS: atom_id res chain seq x y z
N MET A 1 -22.69 -13.17 4.38
CA MET A 1 -21.88 -14.05 3.51
C MET A 1 -20.41 -13.73 3.78
N LEU A 2 -19.65 -14.67 4.33
CA LEU A 2 -18.22 -14.50 4.60
C LEU A 2 -17.43 -15.01 3.40
N PHE A 3 -16.94 -14.10 2.55
CA PHE A 3 -15.97 -14.49 1.53
C PHE A 3 -14.69 -14.97 2.24
N ASP A 4 -14.16 -16.10 1.80
CA ASP A 4 -12.86 -16.58 2.26
C ASP A 4 -11.81 -15.49 2.01
N LYS A 5 -10.99 -15.21 3.04
CA LYS A 5 -9.92 -14.21 3.00
C LYS A 5 -8.99 -14.43 1.82
N GLN A 6 -8.77 -15.69 1.42
CA GLN A 6 -7.93 -16.01 0.28
C GLN A 6 -8.58 -15.58 -1.05
N ARG A 7 -9.90 -15.75 -1.21
CA ARG A 7 -10.64 -15.29 -2.40
C ARG A 7 -10.61 -13.76 -2.52
N LEU A 8 -10.82 -13.06 -1.41
CA LEU A 8 -10.72 -11.58 -1.39
C LEU A 8 -9.32 -11.09 -1.77
N ARG A 9 -8.26 -11.72 -1.27
CA ARG A 9 -6.87 -11.39 -1.66
C ARG A 9 -6.62 -11.58 -3.15
N HIS A 10 -7.12 -12.67 -3.74
CA HIS A 10 -7.00 -12.90 -5.18
C HIS A 10 -7.74 -11.83 -5.99
N CYS A 11 -8.95 -11.43 -5.57
CA CYS A 11 -9.70 -10.35 -6.23
C CYS A 11 -8.97 -8.99 -6.14
N ILE A 12 -8.39 -8.67 -4.98
CA ILE A 12 -7.62 -7.43 -4.79
C ILE A 12 -6.34 -7.45 -5.66
N LEU A 13 -5.65 -8.60 -5.72
CA LEU A 13 -4.47 -8.76 -6.58
C LEU A 13 -4.83 -8.61 -8.07
N PHE A 14 -5.97 -9.17 -8.49
CA PHE A 14 -6.48 -9.02 -9.85
C PHE A 14 -6.76 -7.55 -10.18
N ALA A 15 -7.44 -6.81 -9.28
CA ALA A 15 -7.69 -5.38 -9.46
C ALA A 15 -6.37 -4.58 -9.58
N PHE A 16 -5.35 -4.93 -8.80
CA PHE A 16 -4.03 -4.33 -8.91
C PHE A 16 -3.35 -4.61 -10.26
N GLN A 17 -3.44 -5.85 -10.77
CA GLN A 17 -2.91 -6.22 -12.09
C GLN A 17 -3.60 -5.44 -13.23
N LEU A 18 -4.86 -5.07 -13.04
CA LEU A 18 -5.61 -4.16 -13.93
C LEU A 18 -5.26 -2.67 -13.74
N LYS A 19 -4.21 -2.37 -12.96
CA LYS A 19 -3.75 -1.00 -12.63
C LYS A 19 -4.79 -0.15 -11.92
N LYS A 20 -5.76 -0.77 -11.24
CA LYS A 20 -6.76 -0.05 -10.44
C LYS A 20 -6.15 0.45 -9.14
N ASN A 21 -6.54 1.65 -8.72
CA ASN A 21 -6.19 2.17 -7.41
C ASN A 21 -7.09 1.56 -6.32
N ALA A 22 -6.79 1.83 -5.04
CA ALA A 22 -7.52 1.22 -3.93
C ALA A 22 -9.02 1.54 -3.89
N ALA A 23 -9.44 2.72 -4.33
CA ALA A 23 -10.84 3.11 -4.38
C ALA A 23 -11.57 2.41 -5.53
N GLU A 24 -10.98 2.43 -6.72
CA GLU A 24 -11.52 1.74 -7.90
C GLU A 24 -11.61 0.23 -7.69
N ALA A 25 -10.62 -0.36 -7.01
CA ALA A 25 -10.64 -1.78 -6.67
C ALA A 25 -11.75 -2.12 -5.67
N GLN A 26 -11.97 -1.28 -4.66
CA GLN A 26 -13.07 -1.45 -3.71
C GLN A 26 -14.41 -1.40 -4.44
N GLU A 27 -14.63 -0.39 -5.28
CA GLU A 27 -15.86 -0.23 -6.04
C GLU A 27 -16.11 -1.43 -6.98
N MET A 28 -15.10 -1.84 -7.74
CA MET A 28 -15.15 -3.00 -8.62
C MET A 28 -15.52 -4.29 -7.86
N ILE A 29 -14.89 -4.51 -6.71
CA ILE A 29 -15.11 -5.72 -5.89
C ILE A 29 -16.50 -5.69 -5.25
N CYS A 30 -16.93 -4.56 -4.71
CA CYS A 30 -18.26 -4.42 -4.13
C CYS A 30 -19.37 -4.54 -5.17
N SER A 31 -19.16 -4.02 -6.38
CA SER A 31 -20.10 -4.19 -7.50
C SER A 31 -20.23 -5.66 -7.92
N ALA A 32 -19.13 -6.41 -7.95
CA ALA A 32 -19.12 -7.80 -8.41
C ALA A 32 -19.53 -8.84 -7.34
N LEU A 33 -19.12 -8.64 -6.07
CA LEU A 33 -19.32 -9.61 -4.99
C LEU A 33 -20.46 -9.23 -4.03
N GLY A 34 -20.99 -8.01 -4.13
CA GLY A 34 -22.06 -7.48 -3.29
C GLY A 34 -21.61 -6.30 -2.42
N GLU A 35 -22.57 -5.49 -2.01
CA GLU A 35 -22.32 -4.29 -1.21
C GLU A 35 -21.57 -4.63 0.08
N ASN A 36 -20.57 -3.82 0.45
CA ASN A 36 -19.71 -4.03 1.62
C ASN A 36 -18.88 -5.33 1.63
N SER A 37 -18.65 -5.96 0.47
CA SER A 37 -17.79 -7.15 0.37
C SER A 37 -16.33 -6.89 0.78
N VAL A 38 -15.83 -5.67 0.58
CA VAL A 38 -14.49 -5.27 0.98
C VAL A 38 -14.45 -3.80 1.43
N SER A 39 -13.64 -3.49 2.44
CA SER A 39 -13.44 -2.11 2.88
C SER A 39 -12.31 -1.42 2.10
N TYR A 40 -12.40 -0.09 1.96
CA TYR A 40 -11.31 0.74 1.42
C TYR A 40 -9.97 0.45 2.10
N SER A 41 -9.97 0.33 3.43
CA SER A 41 -8.76 0.08 4.22
C SER A 41 -8.09 -1.26 3.88
N THR A 42 -8.89 -2.28 3.58
CA THR A 42 -8.40 -3.59 3.14
C THR A 42 -7.77 -3.49 1.74
N CYS A 43 -8.42 -2.80 0.80
CA CYS A 43 -7.84 -2.54 -0.52
C CYS A 43 -6.54 -1.72 -0.41
N LYS A 44 -6.52 -0.63 0.35
CA LYS A 44 -5.36 0.25 0.54
C LYS A 44 -4.16 -0.49 1.17
N LYS A 45 -4.41 -1.44 2.07
CA LYS A 45 -3.34 -2.25 2.67
C LYS A 45 -2.68 -3.18 1.66
N HIS A 46 -3.45 -3.71 0.72
CA HIS A 46 -3.01 -4.75 -0.22
C HIS A 46 -2.61 -4.21 -1.59
N ILE A 47 -3.10 -3.03 -1.98
CA ILE A 47 -2.73 -2.32 -3.21
C ILE A 47 -1.63 -1.33 -2.83
N PRO A 48 -0.38 -1.54 -3.28
CA PRO A 48 0.70 -0.61 -3.04
C PRO A 48 0.32 0.79 -3.54
N HIS A 49 0.82 1.81 -2.86
CA HIS A 49 0.67 3.18 -3.34
C HIS A 49 1.33 3.28 -4.72
N VAL A 50 0.54 3.54 -5.75
CA VAL A 50 1.07 3.68 -7.11
C VAL A 50 1.92 4.93 -7.13
N LEU A 51 3.24 4.74 -7.19
CA LEU A 51 4.18 5.85 -7.36
C LEU A 51 3.97 6.47 -8.73
N THR A 52 3.76 7.78 -8.76
CA THR A 52 3.73 8.55 -10.00
C THR A 52 5.11 8.47 -10.69
N PRO A 53 5.20 8.62 -12.02
CA PRO A 53 6.50 8.63 -12.73
C PRO A 53 7.51 9.60 -12.12
N LYS A 54 7.04 10.81 -11.74
CA LYS A 54 7.84 11.83 -11.05
C LYS A 54 8.45 11.31 -9.73
N ASN A 55 7.65 10.61 -8.92
CA ASN A 55 8.12 10.06 -7.65
C ASN A 55 9.17 8.94 -7.87
N LYS A 56 9.06 8.18 -8.97
CA LYS A 56 10.05 7.15 -9.34
C LYS A 56 11.37 7.77 -9.78
N GLU A 57 11.32 8.81 -10.61
CA GLU A 57 12.50 9.55 -11.07
C GLU A 57 13.27 10.19 -9.92
N PHE A 58 12.55 10.80 -8.96
CA PHE A 58 13.17 11.39 -7.76
C PHE A 58 13.98 10.34 -6.97
N GLY A 59 13.39 9.18 -6.71
CA GLY A 59 14.08 8.08 -6.01
C GLY A 59 15.30 7.57 -6.78
N PHE A 60 15.19 7.42 -8.10
CA PHE A 60 16.31 6.99 -8.96
C PHE A 60 17.47 8.00 -8.94
N ASN A 61 17.18 9.30 -9.01
CA ASN A 61 18.19 10.35 -8.96
C ASN A 61 18.96 10.38 -7.63
N MET A 62 18.28 10.14 -6.51
CA MET A 62 18.93 10.10 -5.20
C MET A 62 19.90 8.91 -5.08
N LEU A 63 19.57 7.76 -5.69
CA LEU A 63 20.46 6.60 -5.77
C LEU A 63 21.69 6.86 -6.66
N LEU A 64 21.50 7.54 -7.80
CA LEU A 64 22.62 7.91 -8.67
C LEU A 64 23.59 8.86 -7.95
N ARG A 65 23.06 9.79 -7.15
CA ARG A 65 23.86 10.68 -6.33
C ARG A 65 24.65 9.90 -5.28
N LEU A 66 24.02 8.96 -4.58
CA LEU A 66 24.70 8.14 -3.57
C LEU A 66 25.90 7.38 -4.12
N LYS A 67 25.85 6.95 -5.38
CA LYS A 67 26.99 6.29 -6.04
C LYS A 67 28.13 7.25 -6.40
N LYS A 68 27.85 8.54 -6.55
CA LYS A 68 28.83 9.59 -6.91
C LYS A 68 29.51 10.15 -5.66
N ASP A 69 28.73 10.38 -4.61
CA ASP A 69 29.21 10.92 -3.34
C ASP A 69 28.54 10.22 -2.16
N ASP A 70 29.34 9.81 -1.17
CA ASP A 70 28.81 9.24 0.07
C ASP A 70 28.34 10.37 0.99
N PHE A 71 27.07 10.76 0.85
CA PHE A 71 26.45 11.85 1.61
C PHE A 71 25.58 11.36 2.78
N LEU A 72 25.45 10.05 2.99
CA LEU A 72 24.53 9.50 4.00
C LEU A 72 24.87 9.96 5.42
N HIS A 73 26.16 10.10 5.72
CA HIS A 73 26.64 10.58 7.02
C HIS A 73 26.21 12.03 7.35
N LYS A 74 25.74 12.78 6.35
CA LYS A 74 25.26 14.17 6.50
C LYS A 74 23.75 14.25 6.68
N ILE A 75 23.03 13.14 6.53
CA ILE A 75 21.57 13.12 6.60
C ILE A 75 21.14 13.03 8.05
N LEU A 76 20.40 14.04 8.51
CA LEU A 76 19.57 13.92 9.71
C LEU A 76 18.16 13.52 9.28
N THR A 77 17.67 12.40 9.78
CA THR A 77 16.29 11.95 9.55
C THR A 77 15.44 12.18 10.79
N CYS A 78 14.19 12.54 10.58
CA CYS A 78 13.18 12.65 11.63
C CYS A 78 11.83 12.30 11.00
N ASP A 79 11.00 11.55 11.72
CA ASP A 79 9.63 11.26 11.32
C ASP A 79 8.75 11.10 12.55
N GLU A 80 7.49 11.48 12.42
CA GLU A 80 6.52 11.37 13.48
C GLU A 80 5.94 9.95 13.52
N LYS A 81 5.94 9.36 14.72
CA LYS A 81 5.31 8.06 14.93
C LYS A 81 4.31 8.15 16.07
N TRP A 82 3.07 7.80 15.77
CA TRP A 82 2.03 7.66 16.78
C TRP A 82 2.35 6.50 17.72
N VAL A 83 2.55 6.82 19.01
CA VAL A 83 2.70 5.83 20.08
C VAL A 83 1.32 5.56 20.67
N LEU A 84 0.77 4.39 20.39
CA LEU A 84 -0.54 3.98 20.89
C LEU A 84 -0.41 3.48 22.33
N TYR A 85 -1.25 3.99 23.24
CA TYR A 85 -1.27 3.61 24.66
C TYR A 85 -1.54 2.11 24.86
N ASN A 86 -2.54 1.60 24.13
CA ASN A 86 -2.80 0.18 24.02
C ASN A 86 -2.44 -0.22 22.59
N ASN A 87 -1.37 -1.00 22.45
CA ASN A 87 -0.99 -1.61 21.18
C ASN A 87 -1.64 -3.00 21.11
N PRO A 88 -2.88 -3.14 20.60
CA PRO A 88 -3.50 -4.45 20.51
C PRO A 88 -2.60 -5.36 19.70
N GLN A 89 -2.11 -6.42 20.34
CA GLN A 89 -1.30 -7.45 19.69
C GLN A 89 -2.14 -8.04 18.56
N THR A 90 -1.86 -7.61 17.33
CA THR A 90 -2.47 -8.24 16.16
C THR A 90 -2.01 -9.69 16.17
N ARG A 91 -2.95 -10.65 16.20
CA ARG A 91 -2.63 -12.05 15.97
C ARG A 91 -1.91 -12.13 14.64
N LYS A 92 -0.60 -12.41 14.66
CA LYS A 92 0.15 -12.72 13.45
C LYS A 92 -0.49 -13.98 12.88
N SER A 93 -1.11 -13.83 11.70
CA SER A 93 -1.59 -14.93 10.88
C SER A 93 -0.42 -15.68 10.27
#